data_AF-A0A4W3IRC7-F1
#
_entry.id   AF-A0A4W3IRC7-F1
#
_cell.length_a   1.000
_cell.length_b   1.000
_cell.length_c   1.000
_cell.angle_alpha   90.00
_cell.angle_beta   90.00
_cell.angle_gamma   90.00
#
_symmetry.space_group_name_H-M   'P 1'
#
loop_
_entity.id
_entity.type
_entity.pdbx_description
1 polymer ?
#
loop_
_entity_poly.entity_id
_entity_poly.type
_entity_poly.pdbx_seq_one_letter_code
_entity_poly.pdbx_strand_id
1 'polypeptide(L)'
;MVERTNKFILVIAGSAVFMIIVFQYVCPGTNCRTSGPRASLQPEAAEDIFPTADPHYVKKYYFSAADLERTVAFDIKGDDVIVFLHIQKTGGTTFGRHLVQNVKLEVPCECRAGQKKCTCYRPNRRETWLFSRFSTGWSCGLHADWTELTNCVWRILPLNLITLEKRGITYLILISVSEKLLRKMKFYYITMLRDPVSRYLSEWRHVQRGATWKTSLHMCDGRTPTLEELPTCYDGIDWSGCTLQQFMDCPYNLANNRQVRIPQDFQR
;
A
#
# COMPACT_ATOMS: atom_id res chain seq x y z
N MET A 1 -9.18 -68.15 24.09
CA MET A 1 -9.77 -67.69 22.80
C MET A 1 -10.48 -66.34 22.93
N VAL A 2 -11.13 -66.02 24.06
CA VAL A 2 -11.94 -64.79 24.27
C VAL A 2 -11.12 -63.49 24.30
N GLU A 3 -9.91 -63.48 24.88
CA GLU A 3 -9.07 -62.27 24.99
C GLU A 3 -8.55 -61.73 23.65
N ARG A 4 -8.27 -62.63 22.70
CA ARG A 4 -7.75 -62.25 21.37
C ARG A 4 -8.83 -61.59 20.53
N THR A 5 -10.08 -62.04 20.69
CA THR A 5 -11.25 -61.46 20.04
C THR A 5 -11.55 -60.05 20.57
N ASN A 6 -11.44 -59.82 21.88
CA ASN A 6 -11.64 -58.48 22.46
C ASN A 6 -10.61 -57.45 21.98
N LYS A 7 -9.33 -57.83 21.88
CA LYS A 7 -8.29 -56.94 21.34
C LYS A 7 -8.54 -56.63 19.86
N PHE A 8 -9.01 -57.61 19.10
CA PHE A 8 -9.33 -57.42 17.68
C PHE A 8 -10.54 -56.48 17.49
N ILE A 9 -11.57 -56.64 18.31
CA ILE A 9 -12.76 -55.75 18.31
C ILE A 9 -12.36 -54.33 18.68
N LEU A 10 -11.49 -54.14 19.68
CA LEU A 10 -10.99 -52.81 20.06
C LEU A 10 -10.19 -52.13 18.96
N VAL A 11 -9.37 -52.88 18.21
CA VAL A 11 -8.61 -52.35 17.08
C VAL A 11 -9.54 -51.95 15.93
N ILE A 12 -10.55 -52.77 15.63
CA ILE A 12 -11.56 -52.45 14.60
C ILE A 12 -12.36 -51.21 15.01
N ALA A 13 -12.85 -51.16 16.25
CA ALA A 13 -13.59 -50.00 16.76
C ALA A 13 -12.74 -48.73 16.75
N GLY A 14 -11.48 -48.81 17.19
CA GLY A 14 -10.53 -47.69 17.16
C GLY A 14 -10.25 -47.18 15.73
N SER A 15 -10.10 -48.10 14.78
CA SER A 15 -9.91 -47.76 13.36
C SER A 15 -11.14 -47.07 12.76
N ALA A 16 -12.34 -47.50 13.14
CA ALA A 16 -13.59 -46.90 12.67
C ALA A 16 -13.76 -45.48 13.23
N VAL A 17 -13.47 -45.28 14.52
CA VAL A 17 -13.51 -43.94 15.14
C VAL A 17 -12.47 -43.01 14.52
N PHE A 18 -11.25 -43.48 14.27
CA PHE A 18 -10.23 -42.68 13.61
C PHE A 18 -10.66 -42.26 12.19
N MET A 19 -11.26 -43.17 11.42
CA MET A 19 -11.80 -42.85 10.10
C MET A 19 -12.94 -41.84 10.15
N ILE A 20 -13.80 -41.89 11.18
CA ILE A 20 -14.87 -40.89 11.39
C ILE A 20 -14.28 -39.51 11.71
N ILE A 21 -13.25 -39.44 12.56
CA ILE A 21 -12.58 -38.16 12.90
C ILE A 21 -11.89 -37.58 11.66
N VAL A 22 -11.18 -38.42 10.89
CA VAL A 22 -10.56 -37.98 9.63
C VAL A 22 -11.64 -37.52 8.64
N PHE A 23 -12.77 -38.23 8.54
CA PHE A 23 -13.87 -37.84 7.66
C PHE A 23 -14.51 -36.50 8.07
N GLN A 24 -14.70 -36.25 9.36
CA GLN A 24 -15.19 -34.96 9.87
C GLN A 24 -14.18 -33.83 9.68
N TYR A 25 -12.87 -34.12 9.74
CA TYR A 25 -11.82 -33.13 9.52
C TYR A 25 -11.65 -32.77 8.04
N VAL A 26 -11.78 -33.76 7.15
CA VAL A 26 -11.69 -33.55 5.70
C VAL A 26 -13.00 -32.97 5.12
N CYS A 27 -14.15 -33.33 5.69
CA CYS A 27 -15.47 -32.82 5.30
C CYS A 27 -16.19 -32.16 6.50
N PRO A 28 -15.85 -30.92 6.90
CA PRO A 28 -16.59 -30.21 7.93
C PRO A 28 -17.93 -29.74 7.34
N GLY A 29 -19.01 -30.44 7.65
CA GLY A 29 -20.37 -30.15 7.17
C GLY A 29 -20.83 -31.02 6.00
N THR A 30 -22.13 -30.94 5.67
CA THR A 30 -22.94 -31.84 4.81
C THR A 30 -22.52 -32.01 3.34
N ASN A 31 -21.28 -31.71 2.97
CA ASN A 31 -20.81 -31.63 1.59
C ASN A 31 -20.27 -32.95 1.01
N CYS A 32 -20.27 -34.04 1.78
CA CYS A 32 -19.83 -35.35 1.31
C CYS A 32 -21.03 -36.32 1.21
N ARG A 33 -22.00 -35.98 0.37
CA ARG A 33 -23.04 -36.91 -0.10
C ARG A 33 -22.53 -37.68 -1.32
N THR A 34 -22.75 -38.99 -1.28
CA THR A 34 -22.42 -39.96 -2.32
C THR A 34 -23.05 -39.61 -3.66
N SER A 35 -22.26 -39.82 -4.71
CA SER A 35 -22.54 -39.49 -6.10
C SER A 35 -23.80 -40.20 -6.62
N GLY A 36 -24.85 -39.42 -6.93
CA GLY A 36 -25.95 -39.78 -7.82
C GLY A 36 -25.88 -38.94 -9.10
N PRO A 37 -26.44 -39.40 -10.24
CA PRO A 37 -26.19 -38.83 -11.55
C PRO A 37 -26.61 -37.36 -11.62
N ARG A 38 -25.69 -36.58 -12.19
CA ARG A 38 -25.63 -35.14 -12.41
C ARG A 38 -26.94 -34.58 -13.00
N ALA A 39 -27.85 -34.14 -12.14
CA ALA A 39 -28.82 -33.11 -12.50
C ALA A 39 -28.12 -31.76 -12.33
N SER A 40 -27.93 -31.06 -13.44
CA SER A 40 -27.42 -29.69 -13.51
C SER A 40 -28.38 -28.73 -12.78
N LEU A 41 -28.20 -28.57 -11.47
CA LEU A 41 -28.57 -27.34 -10.79
C LEU A 41 -27.41 -26.36 -10.99
N GLN A 42 -27.68 -25.29 -11.72
CA GLN A 42 -26.85 -24.09 -11.74
C GLN A 42 -26.59 -23.68 -10.28
N PRO A 43 -25.34 -23.33 -9.90
CA PRO A 43 -25.16 -22.56 -8.70
C PRO A 43 -25.86 -21.23 -8.95
N GLU A 44 -26.90 -20.92 -8.18
CA GLU A 44 -27.31 -19.53 -8.04
C GLU A 44 -26.05 -18.78 -7.66
N ALA A 45 -25.64 -17.90 -8.57
CA ALA A 45 -24.55 -16.98 -8.35
C ALA A 45 -24.82 -16.34 -6.99
N ALA A 46 -23.90 -16.54 -6.03
CA ALA A 46 -23.73 -15.54 -5.00
C ALA A 46 -23.61 -14.24 -5.78
N GLU A 47 -24.62 -13.37 -5.69
CA GLU A 47 -24.53 -12.05 -6.28
C GLU A 47 -23.21 -11.47 -5.78
N ASP A 48 -22.25 -11.37 -6.70
CA ASP A 48 -21.01 -10.68 -6.42
C ASP A 48 -21.45 -9.27 -6.02
N ILE A 49 -21.38 -8.98 -4.71
CA ILE A 49 -21.75 -7.69 -4.09
C ILE A 49 -21.02 -6.52 -4.78
N PHE A 50 -20.00 -6.84 -5.58
CA PHE A 50 -19.37 -5.95 -6.54
C PHE A 50 -19.50 -6.58 -7.93
N PRO A 51 -20.36 -6.05 -8.82
CA PRO A 51 -20.40 -6.54 -10.19
C PRO A 51 -18.99 -6.46 -10.78
N THR A 52 -18.48 -7.60 -11.26
CA THR A 52 -17.31 -7.57 -12.13
C THR A 52 -17.67 -6.67 -13.30
N ALA A 53 -16.84 -5.66 -13.59
CA ALA A 53 -17.12 -4.74 -14.67
C ALA A 53 -17.46 -5.54 -15.94
N ASP A 54 -18.68 -5.32 -16.47
CA ASP A 54 -19.15 -5.97 -17.68
C ASP A 54 -18.06 -5.82 -18.77
N PRO A 55 -17.53 -6.91 -19.33
CA PRO A 55 -16.50 -6.83 -20.37
C PRO A 55 -16.97 -6.06 -21.61
N HIS A 56 -18.27 -5.83 -21.77
CA HIS A 56 -18.87 -5.11 -22.90
C HIS A 56 -19.22 -3.64 -22.61
N TYR A 57 -19.06 -3.14 -21.38
CA TYR A 57 -19.34 -1.74 -21.08
C TYR A 57 -18.07 -0.95 -20.82
N VAL A 58 -17.43 -0.44 -21.88
CA VAL A 58 -16.59 0.76 -21.72
C VAL A 58 -16.71 1.62 -22.96
N LYS A 59 -17.38 2.77 -22.83
CA LYS A 59 -17.15 3.93 -23.70
C LYS A 59 -15.67 4.29 -23.55
N LYS A 60 -14.81 3.71 -24.39
CA LYS A 60 -13.36 3.89 -24.31
C LYS A 60 -13.05 5.34 -24.64
N TYR A 61 -12.39 6.03 -23.71
CA TYR A 61 -11.83 7.34 -23.99
C TYR A 61 -10.68 7.19 -25.00
N TYR A 62 -10.61 8.10 -25.96
CA TYR A 62 -9.53 8.10 -26.96
C TYR A 62 -8.29 8.75 -26.38
N PHE A 63 -7.34 7.91 -25.97
CA PHE A 63 -6.00 8.33 -25.58
C PHE A 63 -5.10 8.48 -26.81
N SER A 64 -4.26 9.51 -26.82
CA SER A 64 -3.25 9.67 -27.86
C SER A 64 -2.13 8.62 -27.70
N ALA A 65 -1.35 8.36 -28.75
CA ALA A 65 -0.16 7.51 -28.62
C ALA A 65 0.81 8.03 -27.55
N ALA A 66 0.92 9.37 -27.43
CA ALA A 66 1.70 10.03 -26.41
C ALA A 66 1.16 9.83 -24.98
N ASP A 67 -0.11 9.42 -24.78
CA ASP A 67 -0.65 9.08 -23.47
C ASP A 67 -0.36 7.63 -23.06
N LEU A 68 -0.29 6.74 -24.05
CA LEU A 68 -0.08 5.31 -23.85
C LEU A 68 1.41 4.93 -23.79
N GLU A 69 2.26 5.64 -24.53
CA GLU A 69 3.69 5.37 -24.57
C GLU A 69 4.40 5.97 -23.35
N ARG A 70 4.85 5.11 -22.45
CA ARG A 70 5.63 5.47 -21.24
C ARG A 70 6.96 4.73 -21.23
N THR A 71 7.74 4.90 -22.29
CA THR A 71 9.09 4.37 -22.38
C THR A 71 10.06 5.36 -21.73
N VAL A 72 10.72 4.92 -20.66
CA VAL A 72 11.66 5.75 -19.90
C VAL A 72 13.03 5.09 -19.89
N ALA A 73 14.04 5.79 -20.40
CA ALA A 73 15.44 5.43 -20.22
C ALA A 73 15.91 5.87 -18.83
N PHE A 74 15.63 5.04 -17.82
CA PHE A 74 15.97 5.33 -16.43
C PHE A 74 17.46 5.05 -16.15
N ASP A 75 18.22 6.09 -15.79
CA ASP A 75 19.64 5.96 -15.44
C ASP A 75 19.84 5.88 -13.91
N ILE A 76 19.92 4.66 -13.40
CA ILE A 76 20.19 4.42 -11.97
C ILE A 76 21.57 4.90 -11.52
N LYS A 77 22.56 4.97 -12.41
CA LYS A 77 23.94 5.44 -12.09
C LYS A 77 24.06 6.96 -12.18
N GLY A 78 23.19 7.58 -12.96
CA GLY A 78 23.02 9.03 -13.07
C GLY A 78 22.27 9.64 -11.88
N ASP A 79 21.46 10.66 -12.16
CA ASP A 79 20.78 11.49 -11.16
C ASP A 79 19.26 11.24 -11.11
N ASP A 80 18.77 10.21 -11.81
CA ASP A 80 17.35 9.89 -11.94
C ASP A 80 16.79 9.26 -10.65
N VAL A 81 15.59 9.66 -10.24
CA VAL A 81 14.95 9.20 -9.01
C VAL A 81 13.51 8.79 -9.26
N ILE A 82 13.13 7.60 -8.80
CA ILE A 82 11.72 7.18 -8.75
C ILE A 82 11.10 7.69 -7.45
N VAL A 83 9.92 8.32 -7.54
CA VAL A 83 9.17 8.83 -6.40
C VAL A 83 7.85 8.06 -6.30
N PHE A 84 7.69 7.26 -5.25
CA PHE A 84 6.46 6.50 -5.04
C PHE A 84 5.47 7.28 -4.16
N LEU A 85 4.43 7.82 -4.79
CA LEU A 85 3.28 8.46 -4.13
C LEU A 85 2.32 7.37 -3.64
N HIS A 86 2.34 7.12 -2.33
CA HIS A 86 1.59 6.04 -1.70
C HIS A 86 0.23 6.52 -1.16
N ILE A 87 -0.82 6.34 -1.95
CA ILE A 87 -2.21 6.59 -1.52
C ILE A 87 -2.66 5.52 -0.51
N GLN A 88 -3.33 5.93 0.57
CA GLN A 88 -3.86 5.00 1.56
C GLN A 88 -4.79 3.97 0.90
N LYS A 89 -4.56 2.70 1.28
CA LYS A 89 -5.44 1.55 0.98
C LYS A 89 -5.52 1.13 -0.49
N THR A 90 -4.54 1.52 -1.31
CA THR A 90 -4.39 1.07 -2.71
C THR A 90 -3.44 -0.11 -2.89
N GLY A 91 -3.05 -0.80 -1.80
CA GLY A 91 -2.07 -1.89 -1.87
C GLY A 91 -0.61 -1.43 -1.91
N GLY A 92 -0.35 -0.15 -1.69
CA GLY A 92 1.00 0.42 -1.77
C GLY A 92 2.02 -0.15 -0.76
N THR A 93 1.58 -0.78 0.33
CA THR A 93 2.49 -1.55 1.20
C THR A 93 3.12 -2.75 0.46
N THR A 94 2.34 -3.48 -0.34
CA THR A 94 2.84 -4.62 -1.11
C THR A 94 3.70 -4.14 -2.27
N PHE A 95 3.18 -3.17 -3.04
CA PHE A 95 3.92 -2.58 -4.17
C PHE A 95 5.26 -1.96 -3.72
N GLY A 96 5.24 -1.18 -2.63
CA GLY A 96 6.45 -0.58 -2.09
C GLY A 96 7.50 -1.60 -1.62
N ARG A 97 7.08 -2.76 -1.10
CA ARG A 97 8.01 -3.86 -0.78
C ARG A 97 8.64 -4.44 -2.04
N HIS A 98 7.84 -4.63 -3.10
CA HIS A 98 8.38 -5.09 -4.38
C HIS A 98 9.45 -4.16 -4.94
N LEU A 99 9.29 -2.84 -4.80
CA LEU A 99 10.28 -1.86 -5.25
C LEU A 99 11.64 -2.02 -4.56
N VAL A 100 11.67 -2.41 -3.28
CA VAL A 100 12.92 -2.54 -2.50
C VAL A 100 13.46 -3.97 -2.44
N GLN A 101 12.64 -5.00 -2.68
CA GLN A 101 13.01 -6.41 -2.51
C GLN A 101 13.02 -7.22 -3.81
N ASN A 102 12.24 -6.84 -4.83
CA ASN A 102 11.96 -7.72 -5.97
C ASN A 102 12.41 -7.14 -7.33
N VAL A 103 13.07 -5.99 -7.34
CA VAL A 103 13.68 -5.43 -8.55
C VAL A 103 15.06 -6.05 -8.73
N LYS A 104 15.36 -6.56 -9.93
CA LYS A 104 16.68 -7.07 -10.29
C LYS A 104 17.61 -5.89 -10.55
N LEU A 105 18.57 -5.66 -9.66
CA LEU A 105 19.51 -4.54 -9.69
C LEU A 105 20.95 -5.06 -9.63
N GLU A 106 21.90 -4.28 -10.19
CA GLU A 106 23.34 -4.55 -10.03
C GLU A 106 23.75 -4.51 -8.55
N VAL A 107 23.21 -3.52 -7.81
CA VAL A 107 23.34 -3.40 -6.35
C VAL A 107 21.93 -3.40 -5.75
N PRO A 108 21.53 -4.46 -5.02
CA PRO A 108 20.20 -4.53 -4.40
C PRO A 108 20.09 -3.59 -3.20
N CYS A 109 18.86 -3.26 -2.79
CA CYS A 109 18.64 -2.52 -1.55
C CYS A 109 18.99 -3.37 -0.32
N GLU A 110 19.60 -2.75 0.68
CA GLU A 110 19.91 -3.41 1.96
C GLU A 110 18.74 -3.25 2.93
N CYS A 111 17.98 -4.32 3.16
CA CYS A 111 16.89 -4.36 4.13
C CYS A 111 17.29 -5.18 5.36
N ARG A 112 17.48 -4.53 6.52
CA ARG A 112 17.79 -5.23 7.78
C ARG A 112 16.52 -5.71 8.48
N ALA A 113 16.53 -6.94 9.00
CA ALA A 113 15.42 -7.46 9.79
C ALA A 113 15.13 -6.54 10.99
N GLY A 114 13.84 -6.27 11.25
CA GLY A 114 13.39 -5.33 12.28
C GLY A 114 13.36 -3.85 11.86
N GLN A 115 14.09 -3.46 10.80
CA GLN A 115 14.00 -2.11 10.26
C GLN A 115 12.87 -2.01 9.23
N LYS A 116 12.03 -0.97 9.37
CA LYS A 116 10.97 -0.67 8.40
C LYS A 116 11.49 0.05 7.14
N LYS A 117 12.75 0.48 7.14
CA LYS A 117 13.38 1.23 6.06
C LYS A 117 14.58 0.44 5.54
N CYS A 118 14.68 0.32 4.22
CA CYS A 118 15.80 -0.26 3.51
C CYS A 118 16.69 0.85 2.94
N THR A 119 17.95 0.52 2.72
CA THR A 119 18.92 1.44 2.12
C THR A 119 19.07 1.10 0.63
N CYS A 120 18.55 1.96 -0.25
CA CYS A 120 18.54 1.75 -1.70
C CYS A 120 19.52 2.70 -2.40
N TYR A 121 20.82 2.40 -2.31
CA TYR A 121 21.85 3.24 -2.91
C TYR A 121 22.08 2.96 -4.39
N ARG A 122 22.57 3.97 -5.10
CA ARG A 122 23.09 3.84 -6.46
C ARG A 122 24.37 2.99 -6.46
N PRO A 123 24.70 2.31 -7.58
CA PRO A 123 26.01 1.72 -7.75
C PRO A 123 27.11 2.78 -7.58
N ASN A 124 28.11 2.50 -6.74
CA ASN A 124 29.28 3.36 -6.48
C ASN A 124 29.02 4.73 -5.81
N ARG A 125 27.79 5.05 -5.37
CA ARG A 125 27.48 6.30 -4.64
C ARG A 125 26.55 6.06 -3.47
N ARG A 126 26.70 6.83 -2.40
CA ARG A 126 25.80 6.79 -1.21
C ARG A 126 24.56 7.68 -1.39
N GLU A 127 23.99 7.66 -2.58
CA GLU A 127 22.80 8.43 -2.96
C GLU A 127 21.65 7.47 -3.22
N THR A 128 20.43 7.85 -2.84
CA THR A 128 19.25 7.02 -3.10
C THR A 128 18.68 7.28 -4.49
N TRP A 129 18.34 6.21 -5.21
CA TRP A 129 17.63 6.29 -6.51
C TRP A 129 16.10 6.15 -6.34
N LEU A 130 15.64 5.81 -5.12
CA LEU A 130 14.23 5.59 -4.80
C LEU A 130 13.80 6.47 -3.62
N PHE A 131 12.78 7.29 -3.83
CA PHE A 131 12.07 8.02 -2.78
C PHE A 131 10.74 7.32 -2.48
N SER A 132 10.64 6.71 -1.30
CA SER A 132 9.46 5.96 -0.88
C SER A 132 9.45 5.76 0.64
N ARG A 133 8.30 5.36 1.18
CA ARG A 133 8.16 4.94 2.58
C ARG A 133 9.24 3.91 3.00
N PHE A 134 9.57 2.96 2.14
CA PHE A 134 10.48 1.85 2.48
C PHE A 134 11.95 2.17 2.15
N SER A 135 12.28 3.30 1.55
CA SER A 135 13.67 3.71 1.26
C SER A 135 14.08 4.96 2.03
N THR A 136 13.33 6.04 1.91
CA THR A 136 13.61 7.34 2.57
C THR A 136 12.75 7.52 3.82
N GLY A 137 11.63 6.81 3.93
CA GLY A 137 10.68 7.00 5.01
C GLY A 137 9.62 8.05 4.65
N TRP A 138 9.06 8.70 5.67
CA TRP A 138 8.08 9.78 5.51
C TRP A 138 8.75 11.15 5.59
N SER A 139 9.86 11.34 4.87
CA SER A 139 10.67 12.57 4.94
C SER A 139 9.92 13.83 4.54
N CYS A 140 8.89 13.70 3.69
CA CYS A 140 8.03 14.81 3.25
C CYS A 140 6.64 14.81 3.91
N GLY A 141 6.44 14.03 4.97
CA GLY A 141 5.15 13.86 5.62
C GLY A 141 4.57 12.45 5.47
N LEU A 142 3.72 12.06 6.43
CA LEU A 142 3.03 10.77 6.42
C LEU A 142 2.02 10.73 5.27
N HIS A 143 2.18 9.80 4.33
CA HIS A 143 1.35 9.70 3.13
C HIS A 143 1.27 11.02 2.35
N ALA A 144 2.43 11.66 2.18
CA ALA A 144 2.56 12.91 1.44
C ALA A 144 1.87 12.85 0.07
N ASP A 145 1.06 13.87 -0.23
CA ASP A 145 0.35 13.97 -1.50
C ASP A 145 1.19 14.58 -2.63
N TRP A 146 0.58 14.77 -3.81
CA TRP A 146 1.26 15.31 -4.98
C TRP A 146 1.86 16.69 -4.67
N THR A 147 1.05 17.61 -4.15
CA THR A 147 1.49 18.97 -3.76
C THR A 147 2.61 18.90 -2.71
N GLU A 148 2.53 18.03 -1.71
CA GLU A 148 3.59 17.90 -0.71
C GLU A 148 4.89 17.36 -1.31
N LEU A 149 4.82 16.31 -2.13
CA LEU A 149 5.99 15.66 -2.72
C LEU A 149 6.70 16.57 -3.73
N THR A 150 5.96 17.20 -4.64
CA THR A 150 6.54 18.10 -5.65
C THR A 150 7.21 19.32 -5.04
N ASN A 151 6.78 19.77 -3.86
CA ASN A 151 7.39 20.89 -3.14
C ASN A 151 8.53 20.50 -2.17
N CYS A 152 8.65 19.22 -1.83
CA CYS A 152 9.57 18.75 -0.80
C CYS A 152 10.73 17.89 -1.31
N VAL A 153 10.47 16.96 -2.25
CA VAL A 153 11.42 15.91 -2.65
C VAL A 153 12.71 16.50 -3.21
N TRP A 154 12.61 17.54 -4.05
CA TRP A 154 13.77 18.21 -4.65
C TRP A 154 14.65 18.94 -3.62
N ARG A 155 14.11 19.29 -2.44
CA ARG A 155 14.90 19.89 -1.35
C ARG A 155 15.65 18.82 -0.56
N ILE A 156 14.98 17.72 -0.24
CA ILE A 156 15.51 16.71 0.70
C ILE A 156 16.60 15.84 0.08
N LEU A 157 16.44 15.42 -1.18
CA LEU A 157 17.40 14.50 -1.80
C LEU A 157 18.82 15.07 -1.95
N PRO A 158 19.04 16.31 -2.41
CA PRO A 158 20.36 16.92 -2.44
C PRO A 158 20.90 17.28 -1.03
N LEU A 159 20.03 17.47 -0.03
CA LEU A 159 20.47 17.70 1.35
C LEU A 159 21.04 16.44 2.01
N ASN A 160 20.54 15.25 1.67
CA ASN A 160 21.13 13.97 2.11
C ASN A 160 22.53 13.70 1.50
N LEU A 161 22.89 14.45 0.46
CA LEU A 161 24.24 14.48 -0.14
C LEU A 161 25.23 15.30 0.70
N ILE A 162 24.72 16.21 1.56
CA ILE A 162 25.51 17.11 2.41
C ILE A 162 25.61 16.62 3.85
N THR A 163 24.73 15.72 4.31
CA THR A 163 24.93 14.97 5.56
C THR A 163 26.02 13.91 5.42
N LEU A 164 27.23 14.36 5.07
CA LEU A 164 28.46 13.64 5.37
C LEU A 164 28.66 13.70 6.89
N GLU A 165 28.44 12.57 7.52
CA GLU A 165 28.84 12.30 8.90
C GLU A 165 30.38 12.39 9.02
N LYS A 166 30.91 13.60 9.18
CA LYS A 166 32.27 13.83 9.69
C LYS A 166 32.15 14.29 11.14
N ARG A 167 32.54 13.39 12.07
CA ARG A 167 32.80 13.70 13.48
C ARG A 167 31.59 14.20 14.31
N GLY A 168 30.42 13.58 14.16
CA GLY A 168 29.33 13.72 15.14
C GLY A 168 28.71 15.12 15.28
N ILE A 169 28.92 16.02 14.32
CA ILE A 169 28.34 17.36 14.32
C ILE A 169 27.44 17.51 13.08
N THR A 170 26.14 17.67 13.31
CA THR A 170 25.14 17.96 12.28
C THR A 170 25.23 19.44 11.91
N TYR A 171 26.03 19.76 10.89
CA TYR A 171 26.04 21.09 10.32
C TYR A 171 24.84 21.24 9.38
N LEU A 172 23.83 21.99 9.82
CA LEU A 172 22.72 22.48 8.99
C LEU A 172 23.23 23.63 8.11
N ILE A 173 24.29 23.37 7.33
CA ILE A 173 24.75 24.34 6.34
C ILE A 173 23.73 24.26 5.22
N LEU A 174 22.91 25.30 5.14
CA LEU A 174 22.21 25.75 3.95
C LEU A 174 23.27 25.99 2.85
N ILE A 175 23.89 24.92 2.35
CA ILE A 175 24.62 24.99 1.11
C ILE A 175 23.52 25.21 0.09
N SER A 176 23.49 26.43 -0.46
CA SER A 176 22.83 26.75 -1.71
C SER A 176 23.00 25.56 -2.65
N VAL A 177 21.96 24.74 -2.76
CA VAL A 177 21.96 23.62 -3.69
C VAL A 177 22.10 24.29 -5.05
N SER A 178 23.27 24.16 -5.68
CA SER A 178 23.55 24.84 -6.93
C SER A 178 22.40 24.53 -7.90
N GLU A 179 21.76 25.56 -8.48
CA GLU A 179 20.69 25.41 -9.48
C GLU A 179 21.11 24.49 -10.65
N LYS A 180 22.42 24.33 -10.89
CA LYS A 180 22.97 23.38 -11.86
C LYS A 180 22.76 21.90 -11.44
N LEU A 181 22.77 21.59 -10.15
CA LEU A 181 22.53 20.24 -9.63
C LEU A 181 21.03 19.90 -9.67
N LEU A 182 20.17 20.85 -9.31
CA LEU A 182 18.71 20.68 -9.37
C LEU A 182 18.20 20.44 -10.81
N ARG A 183 18.77 21.15 -11.80
CA ARG A 183 18.38 20.98 -13.22
C ARG A 183 18.75 19.63 -13.84
N LYS A 184 19.59 18.81 -13.19
CA LYS A 184 19.99 17.50 -13.71
C LYS A 184 19.12 16.35 -13.21
N MET A 185 18.56 16.47 -12.00
CA MET A 185 17.75 15.41 -11.41
C MET A 185 16.41 15.27 -12.14
N LYS A 186 16.08 14.05 -12.56
CA LYS A 186 14.78 13.70 -13.13
C LYS A 186 13.98 12.89 -12.13
N PHE A 187 12.77 13.34 -11.83
CA PHE A 187 11.86 12.67 -10.91
C PHE A 187 10.76 11.91 -11.68
N TYR A 188 10.70 10.60 -11.47
CA TYR A 188 9.70 9.72 -12.07
C TYR A 188 8.67 9.34 -11.02
N TYR A 189 7.53 10.02 -11.04
CA TYR A 189 6.45 9.78 -10.10
C TYR A 189 5.64 8.56 -10.51
N ILE A 190 5.42 7.65 -9.56
CA ILE A 190 4.59 6.46 -9.73
C ILE A 190 3.59 6.35 -8.58
N THR A 191 2.44 5.76 -8.84
CA THR A 191 1.41 5.51 -7.81
C THR A 191 0.63 4.24 -8.10
N MET A 192 -0.24 3.86 -7.16
CA MET A 192 -1.17 2.75 -7.29
C MET A 192 -2.57 3.27 -7.00
N LEU A 193 -3.51 2.94 -7.89
CA LEU A 193 -4.93 3.20 -7.73
C LEU A 193 -5.69 1.90 -7.43
N ARG A 194 -6.90 2.04 -6.91
CA ARG A 194 -7.82 0.95 -6.61
C ARG A 194 -9.25 1.40 -6.88
N ASP A 195 -10.13 0.46 -7.21
CA ASP A 195 -11.58 0.69 -7.22
C ASP A 195 -12.02 1.52 -5.99
N PRO A 196 -12.72 2.66 -6.20
CA PRO A 196 -13.03 3.61 -5.12
C PRO A 196 -13.81 2.98 -3.96
N VAL A 197 -14.78 2.09 -4.24
CA VAL A 197 -15.62 1.47 -3.20
C VAL A 197 -14.79 0.52 -2.35
N SER A 198 -14.06 -0.39 -2.99
CA SER A 198 -13.14 -1.32 -2.32
C SER A 198 -12.08 -0.61 -1.48
N ARG A 199 -11.54 0.49 -2.01
CA ARG A 199 -10.56 1.32 -1.32
C ARG A 199 -11.17 2.03 -0.11
N TYR A 200 -12.36 2.62 -0.26
CA TYR A 200 -13.08 3.32 0.80
C TYR A 200 -13.46 2.39 1.95
N LEU A 201 -14.05 1.23 1.66
CA LEU A 201 -14.36 0.21 2.67
C LEU A 201 -13.11 -0.33 3.36
N SER A 202 -12.00 -0.48 2.62
CA SER A 202 -10.72 -0.87 3.20
C SER A 202 -10.15 0.20 4.14
N GLU A 203 -10.41 1.48 3.87
CA GLU A 203 -10.05 2.59 4.74
C GLU A 203 -10.88 2.57 6.01
N TRP A 204 -12.20 2.51 5.88
CA TRP A 204 -13.12 2.38 7.01
C TRP A 204 -12.69 1.25 7.95
N ARG A 205 -12.47 0.03 7.44
CA ARG A 205 -12.04 -1.11 8.27
C ARG A 205 -10.71 -0.90 8.97
N HIS A 206 -9.82 -0.06 8.42
CA HIS A 206 -8.55 0.25 9.04
C HIS A 206 -8.71 1.32 10.13
N VAL A 207 -9.54 2.33 9.86
CA VAL A 207 -9.90 3.39 10.81
C VAL A 207 -10.66 2.83 12.01
N GLN A 208 -11.61 1.92 11.77
CA GLN A 208 -12.32 1.17 12.80
C GLN A 208 -11.38 0.42 13.76
N ARG A 209 -10.15 0.09 13.31
CA ARG A 209 -9.11 -0.56 14.12
C ARG A 209 -8.07 0.42 14.70
N GLY A 210 -8.32 1.73 14.64
CA GLY A 210 -7.49 2.79 15.24
C GLY A 210 -6.57 3.55 14.28
N ALA A 211 -6.65 3.33 12.96
CA ALA A 211 -5.87 4.13 12.02
C ALA A 211 -6.43 5.56 11.91
N THR A 212 -5.58 6.58 12.08
CA THR A 212 -5.98 7.99 11.94
C THR A 212 -5.19 8.75 10.89
N TRP A 213 -3.91 8.38 10.70
CA TRP A 213 -2.94 9.18 9.93
C TRP A 213 -2.85 10.65 10.37
N LYS A 214 -3.20 10.96 11.63
CA LYS A 214 -3.27 12.34 12.16
C LYS A 214 -1.96 13.13 12.13
N THR A 215 -0.82 12.47 11.87
CA THR A 215 0.49 13.11 11.71
C THR A 215 0.82 13.43 10.24
N SER A 216 -0.14 13.27 9.33
CA SER A 216 -0.05 13.84 7.98
C SER A 216 -0.03 15.37 8.07
N LEU A 217 0.81 16.01 7.27
CA LEU A 217 1.01 17.46 7.36
C LEU A 217 -0.04 18.22 6.56
N HIS A 218 -0.44 17.69 5.39
CA HIS A 218 -1.37 18.33 4.47
C HIS A 218 -0.86 19.71 4.02
N MET A 219 0.45 19.84 3.81
CA MET A 219 1.08 21.10 3.44
C MET A 219 0.59 21.59 2.08
N CYS A 220 0.03 22.80 2.05
CA CYS A 220 -0.35 23.52 0.85
C CYS A 220 0.04 24.99 1.03
N ASP A 221 0.52 25.65 -0.03
CA ASP A 221 0.98 27.06 0.01
C ASP A 221 1.94 27.38 1.17
N GLY A 222 2.81 26.42 1.50
CA GLY A 222 3.84 26.57 2.53
C GLY A 222 3.36 26.48 3.99
N ARG A 223 2.09 26.12 4.24
CA ARG A 223 1.55 25.93 5.60
C ARG A 223 0.70 24.67 5.74
N THR A 224 0.49 24.23 6.98
CA THR A 224 -0.49 23.18 7.31
C THR A 224 -1.87 23.80 7.51
N PRO A 225 -2.97 23.08 7.21
CA PRO A 225 -4.32 23.57 7.45
C PRO A 225 -4.60 23.70 8.95
N THR A 226 -5.48 24.62 9.31
CA THR A 226 -6.02 24.74 10.67
C THR A 226 -7.13 23.70 10.90
N LEU A 227 -7.53 23.50 12.17
CA LEU A 227 -8.67 22.62 12.49
C LEU A 227 -10.01 23.15 11.96
N GLU A 228 -10.11 24.46 11.69
CA GLU A 228 -11.28 25.06 11.05
C GLU A 228 -11.35 24.70 9.57
N GLU A 229 -10.19 24.67 8.89
CA GLU A 229 -10.08 24.30 7.47
C GLU A 229 -10.20 22.78 7.26
N LEU A 230 -9.70 21.99 8.20
CA LEU A 230 -9.73 20.53 8.15
C LEU A 230 -10.15 19.95 9.52
N PRO A 231 -11.46 19.86 9.81
CA PRO A 231 -11.98 19.28 11.05
C PRO A 231 -11.75 17.76 11.15
N THR A 232 -11.78 17.23 12.38
CA THR A 232 -11.59 15.79 12.69
C THR A 232 -12.90 15.04 12.90
N CYS A 233 -13.05 13.81 12.40
CA CYS A 233 -14.35 13.06 12.43
C CYS A 233 -14.62 12.34 13.74
N TYR A 234 -13.74 12.53 14.70
CA TYR A 234 -13.73 11.82 15.95
C TYR A 234 -13.22 12.73 17.04
N ASP A 235 -13.71 12.47 18.24
CA ASP A 235 -13.22 13.11 19.45
C ASP A 235 -12.13 12.24 20.09
N GLY A 236 -11.13 12.87 20.71
CA GLY A 236 -10.07 12.16 21.43
C GLY A 236 -8.94 11.65 20.53
N ILE A 237 -8.52 10.38 20.74
CA ILE A 237 -7.23 9.88 20.21
C ILE A 237 -7.35 9.33 18.78
N ASP A 238 -8.44 8.61 18.50
CA ASP A 238 -8.73 7.93 17.23
C ASP A 238 -10.23 7.71 17.02
N TRP A 239 -10.58 7.11 15.87
CA TRP A 239 -11.95 6.78 15.48
C TRP A 239 -12.21 5.27 15.53
N SER A 240 -11.61 4.58 16.51
CA SER A 240 -11.78 3.14 16.68
C SER A 240 -13.25 2.78 16.98
N GLY A 241 -13.68 1.62 16.50
CA GLY A 241 -15.05 1.13 16.68
C GLY A 241 -16.12 1.82 15.82
N CYS A 242 -15.78 2.83 15.01
CA CYS A 242 -16.78 3.52 14.19
C CYS A 242 -17.52 2.57 13.23
N THR A 243 -18.83 2.75 13.14
CA THR A 243 -19.66 2.03 12.17
C THR A 243 -19.45 2.57 10.76
N LEU A 244 -19.84 1.82 9.74
CA LEU A 244 -19.75 2.31 8.35
C LEU A 244 -20.64 3.55 8.16
N GLN A 245 -21.81 3.58 8.80
CA GLN A 245 -22.72 4.72 8.72
C GLN A 245 -22.08 6.00 9.26
N GLN A 246 -21.56 5.96 10.49
CA GLN A 246 -20.81 7.09 11.07
C GLN A 246 -19.62 7.52 10.21
N PHE A 247 -18.93 6.55 9.59
CA PHE A 247 -17.80 6.84 8.71
C PHE A 247 -18.24 7.62 7.46
N MET A 248 -19.40 7.29 6.88
CA MET A 248 -19.96 7.98 5.71
C MET A 248 -20.61 9.32 6.05
N ASP A 249 -21.22 9.42 7.25
CA ASP A 249 -21.96 10.61 7.67
C ASP A 249 -21.06 11.81 7.99
N CYS A 250 -19.76 11.58 8.23
CA CYS A 250 -18.82 12.67 8.47
C CYS A 250 -18.50 13.43 7.15
N PRO A 251 -18.89 14.72 7.02
CA PRO A 251 -18.74 15.45 5.76
C PRO A 251 -17.27 15.76 5.42
N TYR A 252 -16.41 15.90 6.43
CA TYR A 252 -14.99 16.22 6.27
C TYR A 252 -14.10 14.95 6.36
N ASN A 253 -14.66 13.76 6.16
CA ASN A 253 -13.88 12.53 6.10
C ASN A 253 -12.91 12.52 4.91
N LEU A 254 -11.61 12.54 5.20
CA LEU A 254 -10.53 12.54 4.19
C LEU A 254 -10.47 11.28 3.30
N ALA A 255 -11.24 10.24 3.64
CA ALA A 255 -11.45 9.08 2.77
C ALA A 255 -12.29 9.43 1.54
N ASN A 256 -13.16 10.44 1.62
CA ASN A 256 -13.99 10.90 0.51
C ASN A 256 -13.08 11.43 -0.60
N ASN A 257 -13.22 10.90 -1.82
CA ASN A 257 -12.45 11.30 -3.01
C ASN A 257 -10.92 11.34 -2.82
N ARG A 258 -10.36 10.51 -1.92
CA ARG A 258 -8.92 10.50 -1.61
C ARG A 258 -8.03 10.37 -2.85
N GLN A 259 -8.40 9.53 -3.82
CA GLN A 259 -7.63 9.31 -5.06
C GLN A 259 -7.74 10.45 -6.07
N VAL A 260 -8.67 11.38 -5.88
CA VAL A 260 -8.74 12.64 -6.64
C VAL A 260 -7.92 13.70 -5.92
N ARG A 261 -8.11 13.82 -4.59
CA ARG A 261 -7.42 14.80 -3.77
C ARG A 261 -5.90 14.61 -3.79
N ILE A 262 -5.39 13.40 -3.54
CA ILE A 262 -3.94 13.20 -3.38
C ILE A 262 -3.13 13.48 -4.66
N PRO A 263 -3.57 13.09 -5.87
CA PRO A 263 -2.83 13.41 -7.10
C PRO A 263 -3.06 14.82 -7.65
N GLN A 264 -3.97 15.60 -7.08
CA GLN A 264 -4.30 16.94 -7.55
C GLN A 264 -3.27 17.96 -7.06
N ASP A 265 -3.01 18.98 -7.88
CA ASP A 265 -2.28 20.16 -7.44
C ASP A 265 -3.24 21.15 -6.78
N PHE A 266 -3.00 21.48 -5.51
CA PHE A 266 -3.77 22.47 -4.77
C PHE A 266 -3.15 23.87 -4.79
N GLN A 267 -1.97 24.03 -5.39
CA GLN A 267 -1.35 25.35 -5.55
C GLN A 267 -2.02 26.11 -6.70
N ARG A 268 -2.33 27.38 -6.47
CA ARG A 268 -2.78 28.32 -7.51
C ARG A 268 -1.61 29.09 -8.10
#